data_AF-A0A9D7TAM3-F1
#
_entry.id   AF-A0A9D7TAM3-F1
#
_cell.length_a   1.000
_cell.length_b   1.000
_cell.length_c   1.000
_cell.angle_alpha   90.00
_cell.angle_beta   90.00
_cell.angle_gamma   90.00
#
_symmetry.space_group_name_H-M   'P 1'
#
loop_
_entity.id
_entity.type
_entity.pdbx_description
1 polymer ?
#
loop_
_entity_poly.entity_id
_entity_poly.type
_entity_poly.pdbx_seq_one_letter_code
_entity_poly.pdbx_strand_id
1 'polypeptide(L)'
;MGAKADVAATARAVALAVVVAVVVALAGLTACSSAPVGETPESTVAGFYRALGAKDSAAACALVAYDGKPLAGDDVLLCRSGFDTIITDVATPEELAALTSASVTGAAVDGDQATVTADQMTGVPAAYREDVNLVRVGGRWYIESPL
;
A
#
# COMPACT_ATOMS: atom_id res chain seq x y z
N MET A 1 54.48 7.97 -35.24
CA MET A 1 53.85 6.65 -35.47
C MET A 1 52.36 6.87 -35.61
N GLY A 2 51.81 6.58 -36.80
CA GLY A 2 50.38 6.42 -37.14
C GLY A 2 49.49 7.67 -37.03
N ALA A 3 48.67 8.06 -38.00
CA ALA A 3 48.48 7.65 -39.38
C ALA A 3 47.75 8.80 -40.09
N LYS A 4 47.98 8.90 -41.40
CA LYS A 4 47.54 9.94 -42.32
C LYS A 4 46.02 10.05 -42.40
N ALA A 5 45.53 11.28 -42.45
CA ALA A 5 44.20 11.63 -42.89
C ALA A 5 44.22 11.82 -44.40
N ASP A 6 43.58 10.90 -45.12
CA ASP A 6 43.18 11.00 -46.52
C ASP A 6 41.96 10.05 -46.61
N VAL A 7 40.80 10.33 -47.21
CA VAL A 7 40.55 10.71 -48.60
C VAL A 7 39.04 11.02 -48.75
N ALA A 8 38.75 11.97 -49.64
CA ALA A 8 37.55 12.18 -50.46
C ALA A 8 36.20 12.44 -49.78
N ALA A 9 35.62 13.64 -49.90
CA ALA A 9 35.07 14.23 -51.13
C ALA A 9 34.00 13.35 -51.80
N THR A 10 32.73 13.66 -51.58
CA THR A 10 31.78 13.87 -52.69
C THR A 10 30.52 14.57 -52.20
N ALA A 11 30.16 15.61 -52.94
CA ALA A 11 29.04 16.49 -52.72
C ALA A 11 27.72 15.93 -53.27
N ARG A 12 26.64 16.61 -52.87
CA ARG A 12 25.30 16.71 -53.49
C ARG A 12 24.19 15.86 -52.86
N ALA A 13 23.53 16.51 -51.91
CA ALA A 13 22.10 16.77 -51.86
C ALA A 13 21.15 15.78 -52.56
N VAL A 14 20.33 15.08 -51.76
CA VAL A 14 18.92 14.80 -52.08
C VAL A 14 18.11 14.94 -50.80
N ALA A 15 17.03 15.70 -50.92
CA ALA A 15 16.10 16.04 -49.85
C ALA A 15 15.14 14.89 -49.50
N LEU A 16 14.41 15.12 -48.40
CA LEU A 16 13.08 14.61 -48.06
C LEU A 16 12.97 13.26 -47.31
N ALA A 17 12.48 13.46 -46.07
CA ALA A 17 11.26 12.85 -45.54
C ALA A 17 11.36 11.51 -44.81
N VAL A 18 11.12 11.63 -43.49
CA VAL A 18 10.24 10.77 -42.67
C VAL A 18 10.65 9.30 -42.56
N VAL A 19 10.95 8.87 -41.35
CA VAL A 19 10.14 7.85 -40.63
C VAL A 19 10.74 7.67 -39.22
N VAL A 20 9.84 7.85 -38.26
CA VAL A 20 9.93 7.51 -36.84
C VAL A 20 10.55 6.13 -36.64
N ALA A 21 11.69 6.04 -35.95
CA ALA A 21 12.29 4.78 -35.53
C ALA A 21 12.55 4.81 -34.02
N VAL A 22 11.50 4.42 -33.29
CA VAL A 22 11.53 3.50 -32.15
C VAL A 22 12.78 3.60 -31.27
N VAL A 23 12.73 4.46 -30.25
CA VAL A 23 13.56 4.27 -29.06
C VAL A 23 12.93 3.13 -28.27
N VAL A 24 13.42 1.92 -28.56
CA VAL A 24 13.34 0.75 -27.68
C VAL A 24 14.14 1.10 -26.43
N ALA A 25 13.51 1.75 -25.45
CA ALA A 25 14.01 1.78 -24.09
C ALA A 25 13.32 0.64 -23.34
N LEU A 26 14.11 -0.39 -23.05
CA LEU A 26 13.74 -1.46 -22.15
C LEU A 26 13.32 -0.88 -20.79
N ALA A 27 12.02 -0.74 -20.56
CA ALA A 27 11.43 -0.53 -19.23
C ALA A 27 11.01 -1.87 -18.61
N GLY A 28 11.82 -2.90 -18.86
CA GLY A 28 11.82 -4.11 -18.05
C GLY A 28 12.81 -3.91 -16.91
N LEU A 29 12.35 -4.19 -15.69
CA LEU A 29 13.06 -4.32 -14.39
C LEU A 29 12.58 -3.33 -13.32
N THR A 30 12.19 -3.94 -12.20
CA THR A 30 11.97 -3.38 -10.86
C THR A 30 10.65 -2.64 -10.60
N ALA A 31 9.56 -3.40 -10.55
CA ALA A 31 8.56 -3.20 -9.50
C ALA A 31 9.20 -3.57 -8.15
N CYS A 32 10.14 -2.76 -7.68
CA CYS A 32 10.46 -2.71 -6.27
C CYS A 32 9.24 -2.08 -5.62
N SER A 33 8.36 -2.90 -5.06
CA SER A 33 7.39 -2.44 -4.07
C SER A 33 8.17 -1.97 -2.85
N SER A 34 8.78 -0.79 -2.95
CA SER A 34 9.22 -0.05 -1.78
C SER A 34 7.95 0.30 -1.03
N ALA A 35 7.71 -0.42 0.07
CA ALA A 35 6.96 0.10 1.20
C ALA A 35 7.26 1.60 1.32
N PRO A 36 6.25 2.49 1.40
CA PRO A 36 6.50 3.89 1.67
C PRO A 36 7.47 3.98 2.86
N VAL A 37 8.63 4.59 2.64
CA VAL A 37 9.64 4.76 3.70
C VAL A 37 8.96 5.56 4.80
N GLY A 38 8.72 4.93 5.96
CA GLY A 38 7.97 5.52 7.07
C GLY A 38 6.60 4.90 7.36
N GLU A 39 6.20 3.80 6.70
CA GLU A 39 5.03 3.00 7.11
C GLU A 39 5.34 2.34 8.48
N THR A 40 4.66 2.81 9.53
CA THR A 40 4.78 2.30 10.91
C THR A 40 3.54 1.49 11.31
N PRO A 41 3.61 0.61 12.32
CA PRO A 41 2.45 -0.13 12.79
C PRO A 41 1.29 0.81 13.16
N GLU A 42 1.58 1.92 13.82
CA GLU A 42 0.61 2.94 14.22
C GLU A 42 -0.11 3.53 13.00
N SER A 43 0.65 3.87 11.95
CA SER A 43 0.09 4.44 10.72
C SER A 43 -0.81 3.44 9.98
N THR A 44 -0.47 2.16 10.00
CA THR A 44 -1.26 1.07 9.41
C THR A 44 -2.58 0.89 10.15
N VAL A 45 -2.56 0.76 11.48
CA VAL A 45 -3.80 0.62 12.28
C VAL A 45 -4.69 1.86 12.15
N ALA A 46 -4.11 3.05 12.25
CA ALA A 46 -4.88 4.28 12.10
C ALA A 46 -5.45 4.41 10.67
N GLY A 47 -4.69 3.99 9.65
CA GLY A 47 -5.15 3.96 8.25
C GLY A 47 -6.34 3.03 8.05
N PHE A 48 -6.30 1.84 8.66
CA PHE A 48 -7.39 0.87 8.60
C PHE A 48 -8.70 1.42 9.19
N TYR A 49 -8.67 1.94 10.42
CA TYR A 49 -9.87 2.50 11.04
C TYR A 49 -10.42 3.70 10.28
N ARG A 50 -9.55 4.58 9.78
CA ARG A 50 -9.98 5.71 8.95
C ARG A 50 -10.61 5.28 7.63
N ALA A 51 -10.10 4.23 7.00
CA ALA A 51 -10.71 3.65 5.80
C ALA A 51 -12.12 3.13 6.10
N LEU A 52 -12.32 2.42 7.21
CA LEU A 52 -13.65 2.00 7.64
C LEU A 52 -14.59 3.18 7.91
N GLY A 53 -14.11 4.22 8.60
CA GLY A 53 -14.87 5.45 8.82
C GLY A 53 -15.24 6.17 7.52
N ALA A 54 -14.37 6.11 6.51
CA ALA A 54 -14.60 6.63 5.17
C ALA A 54 -15.46 5.70 4.29
N LYS A 55 -15.92 4.56 4.83
CA LYS A 55 -16.69 3.52 4.13
C LYS A 55 -15.92 2.90 2.96
N ASP A 56 -14.59 2.83 3.07
CA ASP A 56 -13.69 2.25 2.07
C ASP A 56 -13.16 0.89 2.57
N SER A 57 -14.00 -0.14 2.45
CA SER A 57 -13.64 -1.51 2.81
C SER A 57 -12.48 -2.05 1.97
N ALA A 58 -12.31 -1.57 0.74
CA ALA A 58 -11.20 -1.98 -0.12
C ALA A 58 -9.86 -1.48 0.42
N ALA A 59 -9.77 -0.20 0.81
CA ALA A 59 -8.58 0.35 1.43
C ALA A 59 -8.30 -0.28 2.81
N ALA A 60 -9.34 -0.56 3.60
CA ALA A 60 -9.20 -1.26 4.87
C ALA A 60 -8.60 -2.67 4.67
N CYS A 61 -9.18 -3.48 3.78
CA CYS A 61 -8.72 -4.85 3.52
C CYS A 61 -7.33 -4.92 2.88
N ALA A 62 -6.88 -3.88 2.18
CA ALA A 62 -5.52 -3.81 1.64
C ALA A 62 -4.43 -3.72 2.73
N LEU A 63 -4.82 -3.41 3.97
CA LEU A 63 -3.93 -3.32 5.14
C LEU A 63 -3.97 -4.58 6.02
N VAL A 64 -4.66 -5.63 5.58
CA VAL A 64 -4.83 -6.86 6.36
C VAL A 64 -3.98 -7.99 5.77
N ALA A 65 -3.47 -8.84 6.65
CA ALA A 65 -2.81 -10.10 6.34
C ALA A 65 -3.46 -11.25 7.12
N TYR A 66 -3.24 -12.46 6.63
CA TYR A 66 -3.61 -13.70 7.29
C TYR A 66 -2.50 -14.74 7.05
N ASP A 67 -2.10 -15.45 8.11
CA ASP A 67 -1.01 -16.43 8.06
C ASP A 67 0.29 -15.80 7.51
N GLY A 68 0.58 -14.56 7.94
CA GLY A 68 1.76 -13.82 7.50
C GLY A 68 1.77 -13.44 6.02
N LYS A 69 0.60 -13.43 5.34
CA LYS A 69 0.47 -13.09 3.92
C LYS A 69 -0.61 -12.02 3.72
N PRO A 70 -0.35 -10.98 2.91
CA PRO A 70 -1.38 -10.02 2.55
C PRO A 70 -2.59 -10.71 1.92
N LEU A 71 -3.79 -10.25 2.25
CA LEU A 71 -5.01 -10.81 1.66
C LEU A 71 -5.00 -10.70 0.13
N ALA A 72 -5.42 -11.76 -0.54
CA ALA A 72 -5.52 -11.82 -1.99
C ALA A 72 -6.67 -12.74 -2.42
N GLY A 73 -7.08 -12.66 -3.69
CA GLY A 73 -8.08 -13.56 -4.26
C GLY A 73 -9.41 -13.51 -3.51
N ASP A 74 -9.90 -14.66 -3.06
CA ASP A 74 -11.19 -14.74 -2.36
C ASP A 74 -11.12 -14.14 -0.94
N ASP A 75 -9.95 -14.16 -0.28
CA ASP A 75 -9.80 -13.64 1.08
C ASP A 75 -10.04 -12.13 1.16
N VAL A 76 -9.59 -11.39 0.13
CA VAL A 76 -9.86 -9.94 0.08
C VAL A 76 -11.34 -9.67 -0.21
N LEU A 77 -12.04 -10.54 -0.94
CA LEU A 77 -13.47 -10.41 -1.18
C LEU A 77 -14.27 -10.70 0.09
N LEU A 78 -13.88 -11.72 0.86
CA LEU A 78 -14.49 -12.06 2.15
C LEU A 78 -14.29 -10.92 3.16
N CYS A 79 -13.07 -10.39 3.27
CA CYS A 79 -12.78 -9.23 4.11
C CYS A 79 -13.69 -8.04 3.76
N ARG A 80 -13.78 -7.71 2.47
CA ARG A 80 -14.60 -6.57 2.00
C ARG A 80 -16.07 -6.77 2.29
N SER A 81 -16.61 -7.95 1.99
CA SER A 81 -18.00 -8.27 2.30
C SER A 81 -18.29 -8.17 3.79
N GLY A 82 -17.39 -8.65 4.66
CA GLY A 82 -17.54 -8.57 6.10
C GLY A 82 -17.60 -7.11 6.59
N PHE A 83 -16.65 -6.27 6.15
CA PHE A 83 -16.66 -4.86 6.52
C PHE A 83 -17.79 -4.07 5.88
N ASP A 84 -18.20 -4.38 4.65
CA ASP A 84 -19.35 -3.73 4.01
C ASP A 84 -20.61 -3.95 4.85
N THR A 85 -20.87 -5.19 5.31
CA THR A 85 -21.98 -5.48 6.22
C THR A 85 -21.88 -4.68 7.53
N ILE A 86 -20.68 -4.59 8.12
CA ILE A 86 -20.48 -3.79 9.34
C ILE A 86 -20.80 -2.32 9.06
N ILE A 87 -20.29 -1.76 7.95
CA ILE A 87 -20.44 -0.36 7.57
C ILE A 87 -21.89 0.00 7.25
N THR A 88 -22.64 -0.89 6.59
CA THR A 88 -24.01 -0.59 6.14
C THR A 88 -25.06 -0.91 7.19
N ASP A 89 -24.87 -1.99 7.95
CA ASP A 89 -25.95 -2.60 8.72
C ASP A 89 -25.72 -2.56 10.23
N VAL A 90 -24.47 -2.40 10.69
CA VAL A 90 -24.11 -2.51 12.12
C VAL A 90 -23.65 -1.17 12.70
N ALA A 91 -22.72 -0.49 12.02
CA ALA A 91 -22.11 0.73 12.51
C ALA A 91 -23.07 1.91 12.41
N THR A 92 -23.17 2.69 13.49
CA THR A 92 -23.92 3.94 13.48
C THR A 92 -23.16 5.03 12.71
N PRO A 93 -23.85 6.05 12.18
CA PRO A 93 -23.19 7.18 11.54
C PRO A 93 -22.19 7.91 12.44
N GLU A 94 -22.46 7.98 13.75
CA GLU A 94 -21.59 8.62 14.74
C GLU A 94 -20.30 7.82 14.95
N GLU A 95 -20.40 6.49 15.00
CA GLU A 95 -19.23 5.60 15.10
C GLU A 95 -18.34 5.71 13.85
N LEU A 96 -18.93 5.69 12.66
CA LEU A 96 -18.18 5.85 11.40
C LEU A 96 -17.50 7.23 11.34
N ALA A 97 -18.20 8.29 11.76
CA ALA A 97 -17.63 9.62 11.84
C ALA A 97 -16.44 9.67 12.83
N ALA A 98 -16.56 9.05 14.00
CA ALA A 98 -15.47 8.97 14.98
C ALA A 98 -14.24 8.27 14.37
N LEU A 99 -14.45 7.15 13.67
CA LEU A 99 -13.38 6.37 13.02
C LEU A 99 -12.58 7.18 11.99
N THR A 100 -13.17 8.18 11.32
CA THR A 100 -12.42 9.06 10.40
C THR A 100 -11.31 9.87 11.10
N SER A 101 -11.43 10.07 12.41
CA SER A 101 -10.45 10.76 13.25
C SER A 101 -9.51 9.82 14.00
N ALA A 102 -9.58 8.51 13.73
CA ALA A 102 -8.79 7.52 14.45
C ALA A 102 -7.28 7.81 14.36
N SER A 103 -6.62 7.76 15.51
CA SER A 103 -5.18 7.91 15.63
C SER A 103 -4.60 6.95 16.65
N VAL A 104 -3.35 6.56 16.42
CA VAL A 104 -2.60 5.60 17.23
C VAL A 104 -1.30 6.27 17.65
N THR A 105 -0.97 6.15 18.94
CA THR A 105 0.13 6.90 19.56
C THR A 105 1.38 6.07 19.84
N GLY A 106 1.28 4.75 19.74
CA GLY A 106 2.43 3.86 19.88
C GLY A 106 2.11 2.44 19.44
N ALA A 107 3.18 1.64 19.36
CA ALA A 107 3.15 0.20 19.15
C ALA A 107 4.35 -0.43 19.87
N ALA A 108 4.19 -1.64 20.40
CA ALA A 108 5.30 -2.49 20.80
C ALA A 108 5.78 -3.28 19.58
N VAL A 109 7.04 -3.13 19.19
CA VAL A 109 7.62 -3.80 18.01
C VAL A 109 8.67 -4.81 18.43
N ASP A 110 8.55 -6.04 17.95
CA ASP A 110 9.53 -7.12 18.12
C ASP A 110 9.81 -7.77 16.76
N GLY A 111 10.93 -7.36 16.14
CA GLY A 111 11.31 -7.81 14.80
C GLY A 111 10.25 -7.49 13.73
N ASP A 112 9.68 -8.55 13.15
CA ASP A 112 8.64 -8.49 12.13
C ASP A 112 7.21 -8.56 12.70
N GLN A 113 7.06 -8.46 14.02
CA GLN A 113 5.77 -8.43 14.71
C GLN A 113 5.60 -7.10 15.44
N ALA A 114 4.36 -6.64 15.57
CA ALA A 114 4.02 -5.51 16.40
C ALA A 114 2.64 -5.67 17.04
N THR A 115 2.44 -5.01 18.18
CA THR A 115 1.14 -4.93 18.84
C THR A 115 0.84 -3.46 19.15
N VAL A 116 -0.35 -3.01 18.74
CA VAL A 116 -0.94 -1.74 19.20
C VAL A 116 -1.98 -2.09 20.24
N THR A 117 -1.82 -1.58 21.46
CA THR A 117 -2.79 -1.82 22.52
C THR A 117 -3.97 -0.86 22.43
N ALA A 118 -5.14 -1.29 22.91
CA ALA A 118 -6.37 -0.51 22.84
C ALA A 118 -6.24 0.90 23.47
N ASP A 119 -5.46 1.06 24.53
CA ASP A 119 -5.22 2.35 25.21
C ASP A 119 -4.37 3.33 24.39
N GLN A 120 -3.64 2.86 23.38
CA GLN A 120 -2.86 3.68 22.45
C GLN A 120 -3.73 4.28 21.34
N MET A 121 -5.00 3.88 21.25
CA MET A 121 -5.94 4.28 20.21
C MET A 121 -6.91 5.37 20.68
N THR A 122 -7.08 6.38 19.84
CA THR A 122 -8.06 7.46 20.02
C THR A 122 -8.96 7.56 18.79
N GLY A 123 -10.19 8.06 18.96
CA GLY A 123 -11.18 8.14 17.87
C GLY A 123 -11.82 6.79 17.49
N VAL A 124 -11.37 5.66 18.05
CA VAL A 124 -11.98 4.35 17.84
C VAL A 124 -13.11 4.12 18.87
N PRO A 125 -14.37 3.90 18.46
CA PRO A 125 -15.46 3.56 19.37
C PRO A 125 -15.12 2.34 20.25
N ALA A 126 -15.59 2.33 21.50
CA ALA A 126 -15.26 1.28 22.46
C ALA A 126 -15.65 -0.13 21.97
N ALA A 127 -16.70 -0.25 21.16
CA ALA A 127 -17.14 -1.51 20.58
C ALA A 127 -16.14 -2.13 19.58
N TYR A 128 -15.20 -1.34 19.04
CA TYR A 128 -14.21 -1.77 18.04
C TYR A 128 -12.77 -1.64 18.53
N ARG A 129 -12.59 -1.20 19.78
CA ARG A 129 -11.28 -0.87 20.32
C ARG A 129 -10.73 -2.08 21.05
N GLU A 130 -9.85 -2.80 20.35
CA GLU A 130 -9.18 -4.00 20.84
C GLU A 130 -7.68 -3.92 20.57
N ASP A 131 -6.91 -4.82 21.18
CA ASP A 131 -5.48 -4.93 20.86
C ASP A 131 -5.34 -5.47 19.44
N VAL A 132 -4.50 -4.82 18.64
CA VAL A 132 -4.31 -5.15 17.23
C VAL A 132 -2.89 -5.67 17.04
N ASN A 133 -2.78 -6.90 16.54
CA ASN A 133 -1.51 -7.49 16.15
C ASN A 133 -1.20 -7.20 14.70
N LEU A 134 0.08 -7.03 14.39
CA LEU A 134 0.57 -6.73 13.06
C LEU A 134 1.77 -7.59 12.73
N VAL A 135 1.87 -7.93 11.45
CA VAL A 135 3.01 -8.64 10.85
C VAL A 135 3.64 -7.80 9.76
N ARG A 136 4.96 -7.86 9.64
CA ARG A 136 5.71 -7.24 8.55
C ARG A 136 5.91 -8.26 7.42
N VAL A 137 5.38 -7.96 6.25
CA VAL A 137 5.54 -8.80 5.04
C VAL A 137 6.13 -7.95 3.91
N GLY A 138 7.26 -8.38 3.36
CA GLY A 138 7.92 -7.65 2.27
C GLY A 138 8.28 -6.20 2.62
N GLY A 139 8.58 -5.93 3.90
CA GLY A 139 8.92 -4.60 4.41
C GLY A 139 7.73 -3.73 4.82
N ARG A 140 6.49 -4.18 4.60
CA ARG A 140 5.24 -3.44 4.92
C ARG A 140 4.52 -4.05 6.11
N TRP A 141 3.88 -3.22 6.93
CA TRP A 141 3.07 -3.68 8.05
C TRP A 141 1.64 -3.97 7.60
N TYR A 142 1.10 -5.07 8.09
CA TYR A 142 -0.28 -5.48 7.90
C TYR A 142 -0.88 -5.83 9.26
N ILE A 143 -2.17 -5.56 9.43
CA ILE A 143 -2.96 -6.06 10.56
C ILE A 143 -3.10 -7.56 10.37
N GLU A 144 -2.63 -8.35 11.33
CA GLU A 144 -2.79 -9.80 11.33
C GLU A 144 -4.22 -10.12 11.77
N SER A 145 -5.01 -10.62 10.82
CA SER A 145 -6.37 -11.04 11.10
C SER A 145 -6.37 -12.32 11.94
N PRO A 146 -7.03 -12.36 13.10
CA PRO A 146 -7.01 -13.51 14.01
C PRO A 146 -7.93 -14.67 13.57
N LEU A 147 -8.34 -14.72 12.29
CA LEU A 147 -9.36 -15.66 11.77
C LEU A 147 -9.23 -17.08 12.35
#